data_AF-A0A955C031-F1
#
_entry.id   AF-A0A955C031-F1
#
_cell.length_a   1.000
_cell.length_b   1.000
_cell.length_c   1.000
_cell.angle_alpha   90.00
_cell.angle_beta   90.00
_cell.angle_gamma   90.00
#
_symmetry.space_group_name_H-M   'P 1'
#
loop_
_entity.id
_entity.type
_entity.pdbx_description
1 polymer ?
#
loop_
_entity_poly.entity_id
_entity_poly.type
_entity_poly.pdbx_seq_one_letter_code
_entity_poly.pdbx_strand_id
1 'polypeptide(L)'
;PGFNRLFRYTHLARFTHTTALGAYAGMPLHEIVRVGGRASGSRVLARDAATVADRLERGEGIEQATNQQFSIPGLWTTVVATTAERGDLPGGLSELARAYENRGSSRQSDRACRSVGTRSRVREPRG
;
A
#
# COMPACT_ATOMS: atom_id res chain seq x y z
N PRO A 1 10.74 -16.57 -11.68
CA PRO A 1 10.60 -16.28 -10.23
C PRO A 1 10.71 -14.77 -9.93
N GLY A 2 9.57 -14.05 -9.92
CA GLY A 2 9.55 -12.59 -9.72
C GLY A 2 8.15 -11.96 -9.79
N PHE A 3 7.22 -12.57 -10.54
CA PHE A 3 5.84 -12.09 -10.69
C PHE A 3 5.08 -12.04 -9.35
N ASN A 4 5.20 -13.06 -8.49
CA ASN A 4 4.44 -13.14 -7.24
C ASN A 4 4.69 -11.93 -6.29
N ARG A 5 5.90 -11.38 -6.26
CA ARG A 5 6.21 -10.24 -5.39
C ARG A 5 5.62 -8.92 -5.93
N LEU A 6 5.60 -8.73 -7.24
CA LEU A 6 5.03 -7.55 -7.88
C LEU A 6 3.51 -7.48 -7.66
N PHE A 7 2.82 -8.58 -7.93
CA PHE A 7 1.37 -8.68 -7.70
C PHE A 7 1.01 -8.38 -6.24
N ARG A 8 1.77 -8.91 -5.26
CA ARG A 8 1.54 -8.61 -3.84
C ARG A 8 1.64 -7.12 -3.51
N TYR A 9 2.66 -6.41 -4.01
CA TYR A 9 2.78 -4.97 -3.74
C TYR A 9 1.66 -4.17 -4.41
N THR A 10 1.23 -4.54 -5.61
CA THR A 10 0.09 -3.88 -6.27
C THR A 10 -1.22 -4.08 -5.49
N HIS A 11 -1.49 -5.28 -4.98
CA HIS A 11 -2.67 -5.54 -4.15
C HIS A 11 -2.64 -4.73 -2.84
N LEU A 12 -1.48 -4.65 -2.19
CA LEU A 12 -1.28 -3.87 -0.97
C LEU A 12 -1.38 -2.36 -1.19
N ALA A 13 -0.85 -1.85 -2.30
CA ALA A 13 -0.97 -0.46 -2.70
C ALA A 13 -2.44 -0.08 -2.86
N ARG A 14 -3.21 -0.86 -3.64
CA ARG A 14 -4.65 -0.63 -3.82
C ARG A 14 -5.39 -0.69 -2.49
N PHE A 15 -5.19 -1.76 -1.71
CA PHE A 15 -5.77 -1.92 -0.38
C PHE A 15 -5.57 -0.65 0.45
N THR A 16 -4.31 -0.24 0.62
CA THR A 16 -3.92 0.88 1.48
C THR A 16 -4.48 2.22 0.96
N HIS A 17 -4.47 2.41 -0.36
CA HIS A 17 -5.05 3.59 -0.99
C HIS A 17 -6.55 3.69 -0.73
N THR A 18 -7.31 2.62 -0.93
CA THR A 18 -8.75 2.62 -0.59
C THR A 18 -9.01 2.80 0.89
N THR A 19 -8.18 2.26 1.78
CA THR A 19 -8.33 2.54 3.22
C THR A 19 -8.10 4.02 3.54
N ALA A 20 -7.15 4.69 2.85
CA ALA A 20 -6.91 6.12 3.02
C ALA A 20 -8.09 6.97 2.55
N LEU A 21 -8.67 6.63 1.38
CA LEU A 21 -9.88 7.29 0.88
C LEU A 21 -11.05 7.11 1.85
N GLY A 22 -11.19 5.92 2.41
CA GLY A 22 -12.22 5.64 3.41
C GLY A 22 -12.05 6.44 4.70
N ALA A 23 -10.81 6.54 5.19
CA ALA A 23 -10.48 7.35 6.35
C ALA A 23 -10.74 8.85 6.08
N TYR A 24 -10.42 9.32 4.86
CA TYR A 24 -10.71 10.69 4.44
C TYR A 24 -12.22 10.99 4.42
N ALA A 25 -13.03 10.00 4.03
CA ALA A 25 -14.48 10.09 4.07
C ALA A 25 -15.09 9.99 5.49
N GLY A 26 -14.26 9.82 6.53
CA GLY A 26 -14.72 9.68 7.92
C GLY A 26 -15.37 8.34 8.24
N MET A 27 -15.18 7.31 7.40
CA MET A 27 -15.72 5.98 7.65
C MET A 27 -15.02 5.33 8.86
N PRO A 28 -15.72 4.49 9.63
CA PRO A 28 -15.12 3.80 10.77
C PRO A 28 -14.05 2.80 10.34
N LEU A 29 -13.07 2.54 11.21
CA LEU A 29 -11.86 1.76 10.89
C LEU A 29 -12.17 0.34 10.38
N HIS A 30 -13.18 -0.33 10.92
CA HIS A 30 -13.57 -1.66 10.43
C HIS A 30 -14.12 -1.62 8.99
N GLU A 31 -14.89 -0.59 8.66
CA GLU A 31 -15.50 -0.43 7.35
C GLU A 31 -14.45 -0.09 6.28
N ILE A 32 -13.51 0.81 6.59
CA ILE A 32 -12.42 1.14 5.66
C ILE A 32 -11.60 -0.11 5.34
N VAL A 33 -11.31 -0.96 6.33
CA VAL A 33 -10.56 -2.21 6.16
C VAL A 33 -11.34 -3.19 5.29
N ARG A 34 -12.65 -3.34 5.54
CA ARG A 34 -13.54 -4.21 4.76
C ARG A 34 -13.61 -3.77 3.30
N VAL A 35 -13.75 -2.47 3.04
CA VAL A 35 -13.76 -1.87 1.69
C VAL A 35 -12.41 -2.04 1.00
N GLY A 36 -11.30 -1.71 1.68
CA GLY A 36 -9.96 -1.84 1.14
C GLY A 36 -9.62 -3.28 0.76
N GLY A 37 -10.04 -4.25 1.58
CA GLY A 37 -9.89 -5.67 1.29
C GLY A 37 -10.53 -6.07 -0.03
N ARG A 38 -11.78 -5.67 -0.26
CA ARG A 38 -12.52 -5.94 -1.51
C ARG A 38 -11.88 -5.25 -2.72
N ALA A 39 -11.43 -4.01 -2.56
CA ALA A 39 -10.82 -3.21 -3.63
C ALA A 39 -9.40 -3.67 -4.01
N SER A 40 -8.74 -4.47 -3.16
CA SER A 40 -7.38 -4.94 -3.41
C SER A 40 -7.23 -5.80 -4.67
N GLY A 41 -8.27 -6.55 -5.04
CA GLY A 41 -8.24 -7.54 -6.11
C GLY A 41 -7.61 -8.89 -5.72
N SER A 42 -7.30 -9.12 -4.44
CA SER A 42 -6.82 -10.41 -3.92
C SER A 42 -7.89 -11.05 -3.04
N ARG A 43 -8.30 -12.29 -3.37
CA ARG A 43 -9.28 -13.04 -2.57
C ARG A 43 -8.78 -13.33 -1.15
N VAL A 44 -7.47 -13.60 -1.01
CA VAL A 44 -6.86 -13.85 0.29
C VAL A 44 -6.88 -12.58 1.13
N LEU A 45 -6.48 -11.44 0.55
CA LEU A 45 -6.48 -10.17 1.27
C LEU A 45 -7.90 -9.71 1.63
N ALA A 46 -8.89 -9.94 0.76
CA ALA A 46 -10.29 -9.63 1.05
C ALA A 46 -10.84 -10.47 2.23
N ARG A 47 -10.50 -11.76 2.30
CA ARG A 47 -10.91 -12.64 3.41
C ARG A 47 -10.25 -12.25 4.73
N ASP A 48 -8.95 -11.99 4.70
CA ASP A 48 -8.19 -11.59 5.89
C ASP A 48 -8.68 -10.23 6.39
N ALA A 49 -8.90 -9.26 5.48
CA ALA A 49 -9.44 -7.95 5.82
C ALA A 49 -10.87 -8.03 6.39
N ALA A 50 -11.74 -8.91 5.87
CA ALA A 50 -13.06 -9.12 6.47
C ALA A 50 -12.95 -9.67 7.89
N THR A 51 -12.03 -10.61 8.14
CA THR A 51 -11.77 -11.15 9.48
C THR A 51 -11.28 -10.06 10.43
N VAL A 52 -10.36 -9.20 9.98
CA VAL A 52 -9.88 -8.04 10.76
C VAL A 52 -11.00 -7.06 11.04
N ALA A 53 -11.83 -6.73 10.04
CA ALA A 53 -12.96 -5.83 10.20
C ALA A 53 -13.94 -6.34 11.26
N ASP A 54 -14.30 -7.63 11.22
CA ASP A 54 -15.20 -8.23 12.21
C ASP A 54 -14.60 -8.18 13.63
N ARG A 55 -13.28 -8.32 13.78
CA ARG A 55 -12.60 -8.20 15.08
C ARG A 55 -12.59 -6.76 15.61
N LEU A 56 -12.32 -5.81 14.73
CA LEU A 56 -12.38 -4.38 15.04
C LEU A 56 -13.80 -3.94 15.44
N GLU A 57 -14.84 -4.49 14.79
CA GLU A 57 -16.25 -4.26 15.16
C GLU A 57 -16.58 -4.76 16.56
N ARG A 58 -15.91 -5.83 17.03
CA ARG A 58 -16.04 -6.33 18.41
C ARG A 58 -15.25 -5.52 19.44
N GLY A 59 -14.50 -4.50 19.01
CA GLY A 59 -13.69 -3.66 19.87
C GLY A 59 -12.26 -4.16 20.11
N GLU A 60 -11.79 -5.15 19.35
CA GLU A 60 -10.38 -5.55 19.41
C GLU A 60 -9.48 -4.43 18.87
N GLY A 61 -8.28 -4.27 19.45
CA GLY A 61 -7.29 -3.31 18.95
C GLY A 61 -6.71 -3.73 17.58
N ILE A 62 -6.28 -2.76 16.77
CA ILE A 62 -5.77 -3.02 15.40
C ILE A 62 -4.60 -4.01 15.35
N GLU A 63 -3.70 -3.95 16.33
CA GLU A 63 -2.57 -4.88 16.43
C GLU A 63 -3.04 -6.31 16.68
N GLN A 64 -4.02 -6.50 17.57
CA GLN A 64 -4.59 -7.81 17.88
C GLN A 64 -5.40 -8.36 16.71
N ALA A 65 -6.21 -7.51 16.07
CA ALA A 65 -7.05 -7.87 14.94
C ALA A 65 -6.21 -8.36 13.74
N THR A 66 -5.01 -7.80 13.54
CA THR A 66 -4.13 -8.12 12.41
C THR A 66 -3.05 -9.18 12.72
N ASN A 67 -2.77 -9.50 13.98
CA ASN A 67 -1.68 -10.39 14.41
C ASN A 67 -1.70 -11.78 13.73
N GLN A 68 -2.90 -12.31 13.42
CA GLN A 68 -3.04 -13.64 12.81
C GLN A 68 -3.12 -13.62 11.28
N GLN A 69 -2.99 -12.46 10.62
CA GLN A 69 -3.22 -12.32 9.19
C GLN A 69 -1.94 -12.05 8.41
N PHE A 70 -1.44 -13.06 7.70
CA PHE A 70 -0.19 -12.97 6.91
C PHE A 70 -0.30 -12.05 5.67
N SER A 71 -1.52 -11.78 5.19
CA SER A 71 -1.72 -10.95 4.00
C SER A 71 -1.61 -9.45 4.32
N ILE A 72 -1.91 -9.05 5.55
CA ILE A 72 -1.81 -7.66 5.99
C ILE A 72 -0.40 -7.47 6.59
N PRO A 73 0.44 -6.60 6.02
CA PRO A 73 1.80 -6.42 6.51
C PRO A 73 1.79 -5.70 7.86
N GLY A 74 2.68 -6.09 8.77
CA GLY A 74 2.82 -5.43 10.07
C GLY A 74 3.11 -3.92 9.96
N LEU A 75 3.82 -3.48 8.91
CA LEU A 75 4.02 -2.05 8.65
C LEU A 75 2.71 -1.28 8.49
N TRP A 76 1.70 -1.88 7.83
CA TRP A 76 0.39 -1.24 7.69
C TRP A 76 -0.30 -1.12 9.04
N THR A 77 -0.27 -2.19 9.84
CA THR A 77 -0.81 -2.19 11.21
C THR A 77 -0.18 -1.10 12.06
N THR A 78 1.15 -0.98 12.06
CA THR A 78 1.87 0.03 12.84
C THR A 78 1.48 1.44 12.42
N VAL A 79 1.41 1.72 11.11
CA VAL A 79 1.01 3.04 10.61
C VAL A 79 -0.40 3.37 11.07
N VAL A 80 -1.35 2.44 10.95
CA VAL A 80 -2.74 2.66 11.42
C VAL A 80 -2.78 2.93 12.92
N ALA A 81 -2.08 2.14 13.73
CA ALA A 81 -2.03 2.34 15.18
C ALA A 81 -1.50 3.73 15.53
N THR A 82 -0.33 4.10 15.01
CA THR A 82 0.31 5.38 15.34
C THR A 82 -0.45 6.58 14.76
N THR A 83 -1.12 6.45 13.62
CA THR A 83 -1.85 7.55 12.98
C THR A 83 -3.26 7.72 13.51
N ALA A 84 -3.90 6.65 13.98
CA ALA A 84 -5.16 6.70 14.70
C ALA A 84 -5.01 7.49 16.00
N GLU A 85 -3.95 7.24 16.77
CA GLU A 85 -3.65 7.98 18.01
C GLU A 85 -3.42 9.47 17.78
N ARG A 86 -2.83 9.83 16.63
CA ARG A 86 -2.55 11.23 16.24
C ARG A 86 -3.71 11.94 15.53
N GLY A 87 -4.78 11.21 15.17
CA GLY A 87 -5.89 11.75 14.40
C GLY A 87 -5.59 12.03 12.92
N ASP A 88 -4.53 11.45 12.36
CA ASP A 88 -4.09 11.64 10.96
C ASP A 88 -4.05 10.30 10.18
N LEU A 89 -5.08 9.48 10.35
CA LEU A 89 -5.26 8.25 9.59
C LEU A 89 -5.21 8.47 8.06
N PRO A 90 -5.88 9.49 7.48
CA PRO A 90 -5.86 9.71 6.04
C PRO A 90 -4.46 10.04 5.52
N GLY A 91 -3.71 10.91 6.21
CA GLY A 91 -2.37 11.31 5.82
C GLY A 91 -1.38 10.14 5.88
N GLY A 92 -1.36 9.43 7.01
CA GLY A 92 -0.46 8.29 7.20
C GLY A 92 -0.73 7.11 6.26
N LEU A 93 -1.99 6.77 6.04
CA LEU A 93 -2.36 5.72 5.07
C LEU A 93 -2.03 6.14 3.63
N SER A 94 -2.20 7.41 3.27
CA SER A 94 -1.85 7.91 1.94
C SER A 94 -0.34 7.83 1.69
N GLU A 95 0.48 8.18 2.68
CA GLU A 95 1.94 8.05 2.60
C GLU A 95 2.35 6.58 2.46
N LEU A 96 1.74 5.69 3.25
CA LEU A 96 2.01 4.26 3.17
C LEU A 96 1.60 3.65 1.82
N ALA A 97 0.47 4.07 1.25
CA ALA A 97 0.03 3.64 -0.08
C ALA A 97 1.10 3.96 -1.14
N ARG A 98 1.62 5.19 -1.14
CA ARG A 98 2.73 5.61 -2.01
C ARG A 98 3.99 4.78 -1.79
N ALA A 99 4.30 4.43 -0.54
CA ALA A 99 5.44 3.57 -0.24
C ALA A 99 5.28 2.14 -0.83
N TYR A 100 4.07 1.57 -0.80
CA TYR A 100 3.80 0.27 -1.45
C TYR A 100 3.84 0.34 -2.97
N GLU A 101 3.31 1.42 -3.57
CA GLU A 101 3.39 1.68 -5.01
C GLU A 101 4.84 1.76 -5.48
N ASN A 102 5.67 2.53 -4.78
CA ASN A 102 7.10 2.66 -5.10
C ASN A 102 7.82 1.31 -5.02
N ARG A 103 7.52 0.46 -4.02
CA ARG A 103 8.13 -0.88 -3.92
C ARG A 103 7.68 -1.83 -5.03
N GLY A 104 6.46 -1.68 -5.55
CA GLY A 104 6.00 -2.37 -6.75
C GLY A 104 6.69 -1.86 -8.01
N SER A 105 6.81 -0.54 -8.16
CA SER A 105 7.29 0.12 -9.38
C SER A 105 8.81 0.15 -9.52
N SER A 106 9.59 0.10 -8.44
CA SER A 106 11.07 0.20 -8.43
C SER A 106 11.84 -0.95 -9.10
N ARG A 107 11.18 -1.81 -9.87
CA ARG A 107 11.85 -2.72 -10.83
C ARG A 107 11.76 -2.23 -12.28
N GLN A 108 10.94 -1.24 -12.57
CA GLN A 108 10.74 -0.77 -13.94
C GLN A 108 11.77 0.31 -14.33
N SER A 109 12.25 1.10 -13.37
CA SER A 109 13.20 2.21 -13.59
C SER A 109 14.61 1.76 -14.01
N ASP A 110 15.03 0.54 -13.65
CA ASP A 110 16.37 0.01 -14.03
C ASP A 110 16.45 -0.40 -15.52
N ARG A 111 15.28 -0.57 -16.19
CA ARG A 111 15.21 -0.76 -17.65
C ARG A 111 14.87 0.51 -18.41
N ALA A 112 14.06 1.41 -17.86
CA ALA A 112 13.67 2.63 -18.54
C ALA A 112 14.85 3.61 -18.73
N CYS A 113 15.81 3.64 -17.80
CA CYS A 113 17.00 4.50 -17.89
C CYS A 113 18.06 4.03 -18.92
N ARG A 114 17.90 2.85 -19.56
CA ARG A 114 18.80 2.38 -20.64
C ARG A 114 18.33 2.72 -22.05
N SER A 115 17.17 3.37 -22.21
CA SER A 115 16.56 3.64 -23.53
C SER A 115 16.46 5.12 -23.91
N VAL A 116 16.87 6.05 -23.04
CA VAL A 116 17.12 7.43 -23.47
C VAL A 116 18.46 7.42 -24.22
N GLY A 117 18.35 7.45 -25.55
CA GLY A 117 19.43 7.34 -26.51
C GLY A 117 20.61 8.27 -26.20
N THR A 118 21.84 7.79 -26.29
CA THR A 118 22.61 7.65 -27.54
C THR A 118 22.54 8.87 -28.46
N ARG A 119 23.74 9.43 -28.69
CA ARG A 119 24.15 10.42 -29.71
C ARG A 119 23.96 11.89 -29.35
N SER A 120 25.07 12.51 -28.93
CA SER A 120 25.68 13.53 -29.78
C SER A 120 27.19 13.56 -29.56
N ARG A 121 27.92 12.89 -30.46
CA ARG A 121 29.28 13.31 -30.82
C ARG A 121 29.08 14.52 -31.72
N VAL A 122 29.51 15.71 -31.29
CA VAL A 122 30.02 16.74 -32.19
C VAL A 122 31.31 17.26 -31.58
N ARG A 123 32.30 17.34 -32.46
CA ARG A 123 33.72 17.54 -32.24
C ARG A 123 34.05 18.94 -32.74
N GLU A 124 34.59 19.80 -31.84
CA GLU A 124 35.50 20.95 -32.09
C GLU A 124 35.05 22.07 -33.09
N PRO A 125 35.78 23.21 -33.29
CA PRO A 125 37.03 23.69 -32.69
C PRO A 125 37.07 25.15 -32.18
N ARG A 126 38.19 25.42 -31.49
CA ARG A 126 38.94 26.68 -31.25
C ARG A 126 38.40 28.01 -31.81
N GLY A 127 38.38 29.00 -30.92
CA GLY A 127 38.62 30.42 -31.20
C GLY A 127 39.48 30.97 -30.07
#